data_AF-A0A7S0E6T8-F1
#
_entry.id   AF-A0A7S0E6T8-F1
#
_cell.length_a   1.000
_cell.length_b   1.000
_cell.length_c   1.000
_cell.angle_alpha   90.00
_cell.angle_beta   90.00
_cell.angle_gamma   90.00
#
_symmetry.space_group_name_H-M   'P 1'
#
loop_
_entity.id
_entity.type
_entity.pdbx_description
1 polymer ?
#
loop_
_entity_poly.entity_id
_entity_poly.type
_entity_poly.pdbx_seq_one_letter_code
_entity_poly.pdbx_strand_id
1 'polypeptide(L)'
;RSSRTPSVPVVSVMLALVSCTLSVRSPPLLRPRSASVAMAAAAPTTGCDSLLRSLFDGVVSPDAVAAACSASVEWDDLSARAPAVGRDAVRELLVAKFPRGSKLVIDRLADGQASGGFTWHREAVTENGPPSAVGLRGTLFAELDADGQICYVREACEPILKPGQATEALLKAATKNAERPPKPPPTFTQRTPTGASSIANYLWKEACPGGAEPTEALRLFADDILYEDFNYQAPFVGKPAVAAFVTAFDIPGLEFVALKVSEGEAACCFTWKVVVNGQDGPQGLSFYQVDAEGQVCFVRDIPAPSPRGFRPLGALAARVDPALQLLGGPALTRAALGVGSAAMGLAKPAFAAEARWQSETLADDADVTAAREELAAEIDSAPVVVYTYGLSPFSSEALALLDSTGATYRSIELGPEWFLLNGRASAKRAELLERTGQSSLPHVFVNGKSIGGLYSGTPGLAALQQQGELRDLLQEAGAFS
;
A
#
# COMPACT_ATOMS: atom_id res chain seq x y z
N ARG A 1 -72.21 18.91 -6.46
CA ARG A 1 -71.43 19.88 -5.65
C ARG A 1 -69.99 19.84 -6.16
N SER A 2 -69.58 20.91 -6.85
CA SER A 2 -68.23 21.30 -7.34
C SER A 2 -67.28 20.19 -7.84
N SER A 3 -67.05 19.89 -9.13
CA SER A 3 -66.68 20.71 -10.32
C SER A 3 -65.37 21.48 -10.10
N ARG A 4 -64.31 21.47 -10.94
CA ARG A 4 -64.11 21.11 -12.35
C ARG A 4 -62.64 20.71 -12.60
N THR A 5 -62.41 19.93 -13.65
CA THR A 5 -61.15 19.78 -14.42
C THR A 5 -60.99 20.98 -15.41
N PRO A 6 -60.14 20.94 -16.46
CA PRO A 6 -58.71 21.30 -16.53
C PRO A 6 -58.45 22.40 -17.60
N SER A 7 -57.20 22.81 -17.85
CA SER A 7 -56.83 23.43 -19.15
C SER A 7 -55.33 23.44 -19.45
N VAL A 8 -54.97 22.83 -20.58
CA VAL A 8 -53.90 23.29 -21.50
C VAL A 8 -54.65 24.03 -22.63
N PRO A 9 -54.09 25.09 -23.26
CA PRO A 9 -53.71 24.94 -24.68
C PRO A 9 -52.56 25.86 -25.20
N VAL A 10 -51.77 25.31 -26.13
CA VAL A 10 -51.47 25.84 -27.51
C VAL A 10 -50.52 27.05 -27.73
N VAL A 11 -49.39 26.75 -28.39
CA VAL A 11 -48.78 27.31 -29.64
C VAL A 11 -49.06 28.78 -30.08
N SER A 12 -47.98 29.56 -30.32
CA SER A 12 -47.69 30.37 -31.54
C SER A 12 -46.44 31.26 -31.30
N VAL A 13 -45.32 31.08 -32.01
CA VAL A 13 -44.90 31.72 -33.30
C VAL A 13 -44.66 33.24 -33.21
N MET A 14 -43.40 33.68 -33.40
CA MET A 14 -43.08 34.76 -34.35
C MET A 14 -41.61 34.78 -34.81
N LEU A 15 -41.48 34.80 -36.14
CA LEU A 15 -40.31 35.04 -36.99
C LEU A 15 -39.97 36.54 -36.99
N ALA A 16 -38.69 36.89 -37.19
CA ALA A 16 -38.31 38.17 -37.80
C ALA A 16 -37.16 37.95 -38.80
N LEU A 17 -37.45 38.20 -40.07
CA LEU A 17 -36.58 38.14 -41.24
C LEU A 17 -36.99 39.32 -42.11
N VAL A 18 -36.11 40.30 -42.38
CA VAL A 18 -36.10 41.23 -43.56
C VAL A 18 -34.75 41.97 -43.53
N SER A 19 -34.06 42.37 -44.60
CA SER A 19 -33.82 41.93 -46.00
C SER A 19 -32.99 43.03 -46.69
N CYS A 20 -32.39 42.69 -47.84
CA CYS A 20 -31.85 43.55 -48.92
C CYS A 20 -30.48 44.22 -48.69
N THR A 21 -29.47 44.05 -49.57
CA THR A 21 -29.53 44.26 -51.03
C THR A 21 -28.46 43.46 -51.81
N LEU A 22 -28.82 43.17 -53.06
CA LEU A 22 -28.03 42.55 -54.12
C LEU A 22 -26.89 43.45 -54.61
N SER A 23 -25.78 42.83 -55.03
CA SER A 23 -25.08 43.30 -56.23
C SER A 23 -24.52 42.12 -57.01
N VAL A 24 -25.04 41.98 -58.23
CA VAL A 24 -24.61 41.05 -59.29
C VAL A 24 -23.31 41.57 -59.92
N ARG A 25 -22.34 40.71 -60.19
CA ARG A 25 -21.44 40.80 -61.36
C ARG A 25 -20.72 39.46 -61.63
N SER A 26 -20.52 39.24 -62.94
CA SER A 26 -20.33 38.00 -63.72
C SER A 26 -19.10 37.12 -63.40
N PRO A 27 -19.06 35.85 -63.88
CA PRO A 27 -18.00 34.89 -63.55
C PRO A 27 -16.79 34.97 -64.50
N PRO A 28 -15.62 34.46 -64.06
CA PRO A 28 -14.81 33.71 -65.02
C PRO A 28 -14.18 32.42 -64.46
N LEU A 29 -14.29 31.38 -65.30
CA LEU A 29 -13.27 30.37 -65.62
C LEU A 29 -12.72 29.49 -64.48
N LEU A 30 -13.28 28.28 -64.41
CA LEU A 30 -12.68 27.10 -63.82
C LEU A 30 -11.25 26.87 -64.34
N ARG A 31 -10.27 26.95 -63.44
CA ARG A 31 -8.99 26.23 -63.54
C ARG A 31 -9.03 25.04 -62.58
N PRO A 32 -8.54 23.86 -62.96
CA PRO A 32 -8.44 22.75 -62.01
C PRO A 32 -7.38 23.11 -60.96
N ARG A 33 -7.82 23.36 -59.73
CA ARG A 33 -6.94 23.41 -58.57
C ARG A 33 -6.66 21.97 -58.17
N SER A 34 -5.40 21.57 -58.26
CA SER A 34 -4.90 20.35 -57.63
C SER A 34 -5.32 20.35 -56.16
N ALA A 35 -6.10 19.36 -55.76
CA ALA A 35 -6.35 19.08 -54.36
C ALA A 35 -5.04 18.56 -53.76
N SER A 36 -4.21 19.48 -53.25
CA SER A 36 -3.27 19.12 -52.19
C SER A 36 -4.13 18.86 -50.97
N VAL A 37 -4.42 17.59 -50.72
CA VAL A 37 -4.85 17.12 -49.41
C VAL A 37 -3.68 17.39 -48.49
N ALA A 38 -3.66 18.56 -47.87
CA ALA A 38 -2.86 18.77 -46.68
C ALA A 38 -3.47 17.85 -45.62
N MET A 39 -2.95 16.62 -45.52
CA MET A 39 -3.05 15.89 -44.27
C MET A 39 -2.37 16.78 -43.24
N ALA A 40 -3.17 17.46 -42.43
CA ALA A 40 -2.73 17.89 -41.13
C ALA A 40 -2.28 16.60 -40.43
N ALA A 41 -0.98 16.35 -40.42
CA ALA A 41 -0.41 15.40 -39.49
C ALA A 41 -0.86 15.90 -38.11
N ALA A 42 -1.80 15.19 -37.49
CA ALA A 42 -2.06 15.37 -36.07
C ALA A 42 -0.69 15.28 -35.41
N ALA A 43 -0.30 16.33 -34.67
CA ALA A 43 0.86 16.23 -33.81
C ALA A 43 0.70 14.94 -33.00
N PRO A 44 1.75 14.10 -32.86
CA PRO A 44 1.62 12.85 -32.13
C PRO A 44 1.03 13.20 -30.76
N THR A 45 -0.20 12.74 -30.51
CA THR A 45 -0.78 12.76 -29.17
C THR A 45 0.22 12.02 -28.31
N THR A 46 0.87 12.74 -27.40
CA THR A 46 1.87 12.15 -26.53
C THR A 46 1.14 11.11 -25.68
N GLY A 47 1.43 9.84 -25.90
CA GLY A 47 0.83 8.75 -25.13
C GLY A 47 1.13 8.91 -23.64
N CYS A 48 0.27 8.32 -22.81
CA CYS A 48 0.44 8.34 -21.35
C CYS A 48 1.85 7.87 -20.96
N ASP A 49 2.36 6.82 -21.59
CA ASP A 49 3.73 6.33 -21.44
C ASP A 49 4.80 7.43 -21.60
N SER A 50 4.72 8.19 -22.71
CA SER A 50 5.68 9.23 -23.06
C SER A 50 5.59 10.42 -22.12
N LEU A 51 4.37 10.81 -21.72
CA LEU A 51 4.14 11.87 -20.75
C LEU A 51 4.71 11.48 -19.37
N LEU A 52 4.37 10.29 -18.86
CA LEU A 52 4.85 9.82 -17.56
C LEU A 52 6.38 9.72 -17.54
N ARG A 53 7.01 9.18 -18.60
CA ARG A 53 8.47 9.15 -18.70
C ARG A 53 9.08 10.54 -18.63
N SER A 54 8.52 11.51 -19.37
CA SER A 54 9.05 12.88 -19.37
C SER A 54 8.95 13.60 -18.03
N LEU A 55 7.97 13.23 -17.20
CA LEU A 55 7.70 13.86 -15.91
C LEU A 55 8.43 13.22 -14.73
N PHE A 56 8.63 11.90 -14.78
CA PHE A 56 9.09 11.13 -13.61
C PHE A 56 10.45 10.44 -13.78
N ASP A 57 10.99 10.31 -14.99
CA ASP A 57 12.31 9.68 -15.19
C ASP A 57 13.42 10.71 -14.93
N GLY A 58 13.88 10.78 -13.68
CA GLY A 58 14.87 11.74 -13.20
C GLY A 58 14.39 12.59 -12.01
N VAL A 59 14.89 13.83 -11.94
CA VAL A 59 14.51 14.76 -10.87
C VAL A 59 13.09 15.25 -11.15
N VAL A 60 12.15 14.84 -10.31
CA VAL A 60 10.74 15.21 -10.44
C VAL A 60 10.57 16.70 -10.14
N SER A 61 9.94 17.43 -11.07
CA SER A 61 9.54 18.82 -10.86
C SER A 61 8.06 18.89 -10.47
N PRO A 62 7.72 19.21 -9.20
CA PRO A 62 6.33 19.34 -8.76
C PRO A 62 5.52 20.33 -9.59
N ASP A 63 6.16 21.42 -10.03
CA ASP A 63 5.54 22.44 -10.88
C ASP A 63 5.19 21.89 -12.27
N ALA A 64 6.11 21.11 -12.87
CA ALA A 64 5.89 20.53 -14.20
C ALA A 64 4.79 19.46 -14.17
N VAL A 65 4.79 18.60 -13.15
CA VAL A 65 3.75 17.58 -12.97
C VAL A 65 2.39 18.23 -12.77
N ALA A 66 2.28 19.20 -11.86
CA ALA A 66 1.02 19.91 -11.61
C ALA A 66 0.50 20.66 -12.85
N ALA A 67 1.40 21.20 -13.68
CA ALA A 67 1.03 21.83 -14.95
C ALA A 67 0.50 20.84 -16.00
N ALA A 68 0.97 19.59 -15.96
CA ALA A 68 0.50 18.50 -16.83
C ALA A 68 -0.83 17.88 -16.35
N CYS A 69 -1.25 18.14 -15.11
CA CYS A 69 -2.52 17.68 -14.58
C CYS A 69 -3.72 18.48 -15.11
N SER A 70 -4.90 17.86 -15.14
CA SER A 70 -6.15 18.56 -15.39
C SER A 70 -6.53 19.46 -14.22
N ALA A 71 -7.44 20.41 -14.43
CA ALA A 71 -7.88 21.31 -13.37
C ALA A 71 -8.58 20.56 -12.21
N SER A 72 -9.23 19.43 -12.53
CA SER A 72 -9.96 18.59 -11.59
C SER A 72 -9.23 17.30 -11.25
N VAL A 73 -7.90 17.26 -11.40
CA VAL A 73 -7.10 16.07 -11.12
C VAL A 73 -7.37 15.53 -9.72
N GLU A 74 -7.52 14.21 -9.61
CA GLU A 74 -7.52 13.51 -8.33
C GLU A 74 -6.25 12.67 -8.22
N TRP A 75 -5.43 12.94 -7.21
CA TRP A 75 -4.19 12.22 -6.95
C TRP A 75 -4.29 11.44 -5.65
N ASP A 76 -4.44 10.14 -5.79
CA ASP A 76 -4.68 9.19 -4.72
C ASP A 76 -3.37 8.47 -4.31
N ASP A 77 -2.54 9.14 -3.50
CA ASP A 77 -1.43 8.47 -2.83
C ASP A 77 -1.95 7.66 -1.63
N LEU A 78 -1.84 6.33 -1.70
CA LEU A 78 -2.30 5.43 -0.63
C LEU A 78 -1.46 5.57 0.66
N SER A 79 -0.29 6.20 0.57
CA SER A 79 0.51 6.62 1.71
C SER A 79 0.04 7.91 2.38
N ALA A 80 -0.90 8.64 1.75
CA ALA A 80 -1.50 9.84 2.30
C ALA A 80 -2.87 9.54 2.92
N ARG A 81 -3.28 10.38 3.89
CA ARG A 81 -4.56 10.24 4.59
C ARG A 81 -5.78 10.43 3.68
N ALA A 82 -5.65 11.27 2.66
CA ALA A 82 -6.70 11.56 1.69
C ALA A 82 -6.08 11.88 0.32
N PRO A 83 -6.83 11.74 -0.79
CA PRO A 83 -6.40 12.19 -2.11
C PRO A 83 -6.17 13.72 -2.14
N ALA A 84 -5.21 14.15 -2.96
CA ALA A 84 -5.01 15.55 -3.31
C ALA A 84 -5.87 15.88 -4.54
N VAL A 85 -6.68 16.94 -4.47
CA VAL A 85 -7.60 17.33 -5.55
C VAL A 85 -7.23 18.70 -6.09
N GLY A 86 -7.03 18.78 -7.40
CA GLY A 86 -6.61 20.00 -8.10
C GLY A 86 -5.09 20.19 -8.11
N ARG A 87 -4.63 21.00 -9.09
CA ARG A 87 -3.20 21.19 -9.40
C ARG A 87 -2.37 21.65 -8.21
N ASP A 88 -2.89 22.58 -7.42
CA ASP A 88 -2.16 23.15 -6.27
C ASP A 88 -1.95 22.11 -5.17
N ALA A 89 -2.96 21.30 -4.85
CA ALA A 89 -2.85 20.24 -3.86
C ALA A 89 -1.89 19.13 -4.34
N VAL A 90 -1.93 18.78 -5.64
CA VAL A 90 -0.98 17.83 -6.24
C VAL A 90 0.45 18.36 -6.14
N ARG A 91 0.66 19.63 -6.47
CA ARG A 91 1.97 20.28 -6.35
C ARG A 91 2.50 20.20 -4.92
N GLU A 92 1.69 20.55 -3.92
CA GLU A 92 2.07 20.50 -2.50
C GLU A 92 2.44 19.07 -2.06
N LEU A 93 1.64 18.08 -2.45
CA LEU A 93 1.93 16.66 -2.21
C LEU A 93 3.30 16.26 -2.79
N LEU A 94 3.57 16.64 -4.04
CA LEU A 94 4.81 16.29 -4.73
C LEU A 94 6.04 17.01 -4.16
N VAL A 95 5.89 18.26 -3.71
CA VAL A 95 6.97 18.98 -2.99
C VAL A 95 7.37 18.23 -1.71
N ALA A 96 6.40 17.73 -0.94
CA ALA A 96 6.69 16.96 0.26
C ALA A 96 7.29 15.59 -0.07
N LYS A 97 6.85 14.97 -1.18
CA LYS A 97 7.22 13.61 -1.57
C LYS A 97 8.58 13.51 -2.27
N PHE A 98 9.00 14.54 -2.99
CA PHE A 98 10.24 14.55 -3.77
C PHE A 98 11.17 15.67 -3.28
N PRO A 99 11.82 15.50 -2.11
CA PRO A 99 12.76 16.48 -1.61
C PRO A 99 14.01 16.57 -2.51
N ARG A 100 14.69 17.72 -2.45
CA ARG A 100 15.94 17.98 -3.19
C ARG A 100 16.97 16.88 -2.93
N GLY A 101 17.75 16.54 -3.95
CA GLY A 101 18.80 15.51 -3.86
C GLY A 101 18.30 14.08 -4.09
N SER A 102 17.04 13.90 -4.48
CA SER A 102 16.50 12.62 -4.94
C SER A 102 16.02 12.71 -6.40
N LYS A 103 16.08 11.58 -7.09
CA LYS A 103 15.46 11.37 -8.40
C LYS A 103 14.68 10.06 -8.38
N LEU A 104 13.71 9.96 -9.28
CA LEU A 104 13.04 8.71 -9.60
C LEU A 104 13.73 8.05 -10.78
N VAL A 105 13.75 6.73 -10.78
CA VAL A 105 14.11 5.90 -11.92
C VAL A 105 12.91 5.01 -12.22
N ILE A 106 12.47 5.03 -13.47
CA ILE A 106 11.40 4.14 -13.94
C ILE A 106 12.01 2.77 -14.22
N ASP A 107 11.58 1.75 -13.47
CA ASP A 107 12.00 0.36 -13.64
C ASP A 107 11.33 -0.25 -14.88
N ARG A 108 10.00 -0.08 -14.98
CA ARG A 108 9.15 -0.60 -16.05
C ARG A 108 7.99 0.36 -16.30
N LEU A 109 7.58 0.49 -17.56
CA LEU A 109 6.56 1.44 -18.01
C LEU A 109 5.50 0.72 -18.85
N ALA A 110 4.23 0.93 -18.53
CA ALA A 110 3.11 0.49 -19.35
C ALA A 110 2.99 1.36 -20.62
N ASP A 111 2.57 0.75 -21.72
CA ASP A 111 2.58 1.31 -23.08
C ASP A 111 1.21 1.83 -23.54
N GLY A 112 0.29 2.04 -22.61
CA GLY A 112 -1.06 2.55 -22.89
C GLY A 112 -1.08 4.03 -23.30
N GLN A 113 -2.09 4.43 -24.08
CA GLN A 113 -2.20 5.76 -24.67
C GLN A 113 -3.00 6.71 -23.78
N ALA A 114 -4.20 6.32 -23.34
CA ALA A 114 -5.06 7.13 -22.48
C ALA A 114 -4.89 6.81 -20.99
N SER A 115 -4.30 5.67 -20.66
CA SER A 115 -3.99 5.28 -19.28
C SER A 115 -2.77 4.39 -19.24
N GLY A 116 -2.08 4.37 -18.11
CA GLY A 116 -0.85 3.62 -17.97
C GLY A 116 -0.38 3.61 -16.52
N GLY A 117 0.91 3.42 -16.37
CA GLY A 117 1.56 3.39 -15.07
C GLY A 117 2.98 2.89 -15.18
N PHE A 118 3.69 2.94 -14.08
CA PHE A 118 5.07 2.47 -14.03
C PHE A 118 5.44 1.99 -12.63
N THR A 119 6.43 1.13 -12.60
CA THR A 119 7.14 0.77 -11.38
C THR A 119 8.40 1.62 -11.27
N TRP A 120 8.78 2.00 -10.05
CA TRP A 120 9.89 2.92 -9.83
C TRP A 120 10.69 2.61 -8.57
N HIS A 121 11.91 3.14 -8.55
CA HIS A 121 12.72 3.28 -7.35
C HIS A 121 13.33 4.68 -7.24
N ARG A 122 13.72 5.05 -6.01
CA ARG A 122 14.47 6.28 -5.75
C ARG A 122 15.97 6.06 -5.86
N GLU A 123 16.66 7.08 -6.32
CA GLU A 123 18.10 7.19 -6.22
C GLU A 123 18.47 8.59 -5.66
N ALA A 124 19.59 8.67 -4.95
CA ALA A 124 20.18 9.96 -4.63
C ALA A 124 20.77 10.60 -5.90
N VAL A 125 20.66 11.92 -6.03
CA VAL A 125 21.35 12.67 -7.08
C VAL A 125 22.82 12.73 -6.72
N THR A 126 23.68 12.12 -7.54
CA THR A 126 25.14 12.17 -7.38
C THR A 126 25.73 13.05 -8.48
N GLU A 127 26.54 14.05 -8.10
CA GLU A 127 27.34 14.81 -9.08
C GLU A 127 28.62 14.02 -9.38
N ASN A 128 28.73 13.47 -10.60
CA ASN A 128 29.91 12.75 -11.10
C ASN A 128 30.36 11.51 -10.28
N GLY A 129 29.45 10.91 -9.50
CA GLY A 129 29.71 9.70 -8.72
C GLY A 129 29.13 8.43 -9.35
N PRO A 130 29.45 7.24 -8.81
CA PRO A 130 28.76 6.01 -9.18
C PRO A 130 27.25 6.10 -8.92
N PRO A 131 26.43 5.23 -9.55
CA PRO A 131 24.99 5.16 -9.28
C PRO A 131 24.74 5.00 -7.78
N SER A 132 23.75 5.71 -7.27
CA SER A 132 23.30 5.60 -5.89
C SER A 132 22.81 4.17 -5.60
N ALA A 133 22.78 3.80 -4.32
CA ALA A 133 21.97 2.66 -3.90
C ALA A 133 20.50 2.89 -4.27
N VAL A 134 19.79 1.79 -4.54
CA VAL A 134 18.34 1.76 -4.73
C VAL A 134 17.65 2.10 -3.42
N GLY A 135 16.87 3.18 -3.42
CA GLY A 135 16.05 3.64 -2.32
C GLY A 135 14.65 3.02 -2.32
N LEU A 136 13.71 3.71 -1.68
CA LEU A 136 12.30 3.35 -1.63
C LEU A 136 11.74 3.10 -3.04
N ARG A 137 10.96 2.04 -3.17
CA ARG A 137 10.30 1.64 -4.42
C ARG A 137 8.81 1.87 -4.39
N GLY A 138 8.19 1.96 -5.56
CA GLY A 138 6.74 2.09 -5.70
C GLY A 138 6.19 1.74 -7.07
N THR A 139 4.88 1.95 -7.19
CA THR A 139 4.09 1.75 -8.40
C THR A 139 3.08 2.89 -8.50
N LEU A 140 2.93 3.44 -9.70
CA LEU A 140 2.00 4.52 -10.02
C LEU A 140 1.10 4.10 -11.18
N PHE A 141 -0.19 4.34 -11.05
CA PHE A 141 -1.22 4.24 -12.09
C PHE A 141 -1.69 5.65 -12.46
N ALA A 142 -1.90 5.93 -13.75
CA ALA A 142 -2.42 7.21 -14.21
C ALA A 142 -3.43 7.07 -15.37
N GLU A 143 -4.38 8.00 -15.43
CA GLU A 143 -5.32 8.21 -16.54
C GLU A 143 -5.19 9.65 -17.06
N LEU A 144 -5.30 9.78 -18.38
CA LEU A 144 -5.38 11.06 -19.07
C LEU A 144 -6.84 11.37 -19.42
N ASP A 145 -7.20 12.65 -19.42
CA ASP A 145 -8.45 13.11 -20.02
C ASP A 145 -8.34 13.25 -21.55
N ALA A 146 -9.41 13.72 -22.18
CA ALA A 146 -9.48 13.89 -23.63
C ALA A 146 -8.49 14.95 -24.17
N ASP A 147 -8.00 15.85 -23.31
CA ASP A 147 -7.00 16.87 -23.66
C ASP A 147 -5.56 16.36 -23.43
N GLY A 148 -5.40 15.10 -23.00
CA GLY A 148 -4.11 14.49 -22.69
C GLY A 148 -3.51 14.95 -21.35
N GLN A 149 -4.31 15.56 -20.47
CA GLN A 149 -3.87 15.98 -19.14
C GLN A 149 -4.09 14.86 -18.12
N ILE A 150 -3.20 14.74 -17.14
CA ILE A 150 -3.35 13.75 -16.07
C ILE A 150 -4.59 14.11 -15.23
N CYS A 151 -5.62 13.28 -15.30
CA CYS A 151 -6.90 13.52 -14.61
C CYS A 151 -7.08 12.65 -13.36
N TYR A 152 -6.39 11.51 -13.30
CA TYR A 152 -6.40 10.64 -12.13
C TYR A 152 -5.05 9.94 -11.95
N VAL A 153 -4.59 9.86 -10.71
CA VAL A 153 -3.43 9.06 -10.30
C VAL A 153 -3.82 8.23 -9.09
N ARG A 154 -3.36 6.99 -9.04
CA ARG A 154 -3.24 6.24 -7.77
C ARG A 154 -1.84 5.70 -7.65
N GLU A 155 -1.26 5.77 -6.46
CA GLU A 155 0.09 5.25 -6.24
C GLU A 155 0.28 4.69 -4.83
N ALA A 156 1.27 3.81 -4.71
CA ALA A 156 1.73 3.28 -3.44
C ALA A 156 3.24 3.03 -3.51
N CYS A 157 3.85 2.90 -2.35
CA CYS A 157 5.26 2.56 -2.22
C CYS A 157 5.43 1.46 -1.19
N GLU A 158 6.56 0.76 -1.27
CA GLU A 158 6.79 -0.43 -0.47
C GLU A 158 6.71 -0.15 1.04
N PRO A 159 6.17 -1.11 1.82
CA PRO A 159 6.33 -1.12 3.26
C PRO A 159 7.82 -1.16 3.63
N ILE A 160 8.23 -0.29 4.55
CA ILE A 160 9.62 -0.30 5.06
C ILE A 160 9.92 -1.60 5.80
N LEU A 161 8.93 -2.11 6.55
CA LEU A 161 8.96 -3.44 7.13
C LEU A 161 8.00 -4.33 6.36
N LYS A 162 8.53 -5.43 5.83
CA LYS A 162 7.79 -6.37 5.00
C LYS A 162 7.27 -7.53 5.86
N PRO A 163 5.94 -7.71 5.99
CA PRO A 163 5.35 -8.69 6.92
C PRO A 163 5.58 -10.16 6.53
N GLY A 164 5.91 -10.45 5.27
CA GLY A 164 6.11 -11.79 4.75
C GLY A 164 4.89 -12.69 4.95
N GLN A 165 5.11 -13.89 5.48
CA GLN A 165 4.07 -14.88 5.76
C GLN A 165 3.05 -14.41 6.82
N ALA A 166 3.34 -13.35 7.58
CA ALA A 166 2.40 -12.79 8.55
C ALA A 166 1.10 -12.31 7.90
N THR A 167 1.18 -11.76 6.68
CA THR A 167 -0.01 -11.30 5.93
C THR A 167 -0.95 -12.46 5.60
N GLU A 168 -0.40 -13.58 5.14
CA GLU A 168 -1.17 -14.80 4.85
C GLU A 168 -1.84 -15.35 6.12
N ALA A 169 -1.08 -15.44 7.22
CA ALA A 169 -1.60 -15.90 8.51
C ALA A 169 -2.75 -15.01 9.02
N LEU A 170 -2.63 -13.68 8.86
CA LEU A 170 -3.68 -12.73 9.21
C LEU A 170 -4.95 -12.97 8.39
N LEU A 171 -4.82 -13.05 7.07
CA LEU A 171 -5.96 -13.20 6.18
C LEU A 171 -6.69 -14.52 6.44
N LYS A 172 -5.94 -15.61 6.67
CA LYS A 172 -6.50 -16.91 7.09
C LYS A 172 -7.19 -16.83 8.45
N ALA A 173 -6.66 -16.05 9.38
CA ALA A 173 -7.29 -15.84 10.69
C ALA A 173 -8.61 -15.05 10.57
N ALA A 174 -8.63 -13.99 9.76
CA ALA A 174 -9.80 -13.16 9.51
C ALA A 174 -10.96 -13.92 8.84
N THR A 175 -10.67 -15.02 8.16
CA THR A 175 -11.64 -15.87 7.47
C THR A 175 -11.92 -17.20 8.19
N LYS A 176 -11.48 -17.39 9.44
CA LYS A 176 -11.64 -18.66 10.19
C LYS A 176 -13.08 -19.19 10.30
N ASN A 177 -14.09 -18.33 10.19
CA ASN A 177 -15.51 -18.70 10.22
C ASN A 177 -16.15 -18.78 8.82
N ALA A 178 -15.38 -18.53 7.76
CA ALA A 178 -15.84 -18.68 6.39
C ALA A 178 -15.71 -20.15 5.99
N GLU A 179 -16.81 -20.89 6.05
CA GLU A 179 -16.87 -22.17 5.35
C GLU A 179 -16.68 -21.93 3.85
N ARG A 180 -15.93 -22.78 3.15
CA ARG A 180 -15.88 -22.76 1.70
C ARG A 180 -17.16 -23.44 1.20
N PRO A 181 -18.22 -22.70 0.78
CA PRO A 181 -19.31 -23.36 0.10
C PRO A 181 -18.75 -24.09 -1.13
N PRO A 182 -19.34 -25.22 -1.56
CA PRO A 182 -18.93 -25.88 -2.78
C PRO A 182 -18.95 -24.85 -3.92
N LYS A 183 -17.78 -24.61 -4.55
CA LYS A 183 -17.67 -23.62 -5.63
C LYS A 183 -18.69 -24.01 -6.71
N PRO A 184 -19.61 -23.12 -7.11
CA PRO A 184 -20.50 -23.39 -8.23
C PRO A 184 -19.67 -23.71 -9.48
N PRO A 185 -20.24 -24.40 -10.48
CA PRO A 185 -19.54 -24.67 -11.72
C PRO A 185 -18.99 -23.37 -12.31
N PRO A 186 -17.77 -23.37 -12.87
CA PRO A 186 -17.20 -22.18 -13.49
C PRO A 186 -18.15 -21.58 -14.52
N THR A 187 -18.39 -20.28 -14.44
CA THR A 187 -19.30 -19.55 -15.34
C THR A 187 -18.57 -18.76 -16.42
N PHE A 188 -17.24 -18.77 -16.41
CA PHE A 188 -16.41 -18.08 -17.39
C PHE A 188 -16.08 -18.96 -18.62
N THR A 189 -15.76 -18.32 -19.73
CA THR A 189 -15.21 -19.00 -20.91
C THR A 189 -13.69 -18.89 -20.90
N GLN A 190 -12.98 -20.02 -21.05
CA GLN A 190 -11.52 -20.01 -21.09
C GLN A 190 -11.01 -19.27 -22.34
N ARG A 191 -10.07 -18.33 -22.18
CA ARG A 191 -9.47 -17.55 -23.28
C ARG A 191 -7.96 -17.42 -23.08
N THR A 192 -7.20 -17.25 -24.17
CA THR A 192 -5.75 -17.01 -24.12
C THR A 192 -5.42 -15.61 -24.65
N PRO A 193 -5.79 -14.54 -23.94
CA PRO A 193 -5.34 -13.20 -24.31
C PRO A 193 -3.82 -13.12 -24.17
N THR A 194 -3.20 -12.28 -24.99
CA THR A 194 -1.73 -12.11 -25.05
C THR A 194 -1.26 -10.72 -24.62
N GLY A 195 -2.14 -9.71 -24.67
CA GLY A 195 -1.83 -8.36 -24.19
C GLY A 195 -1.98 -8.24 -22.68
N ALA A 196 -1.09 -7.49 -22.01
CA ALA A 196 -1.05 -7.37 -20.56
C ALA A 196 -2.38 -6.88 -19.96
N SER A 197 -2.96 -5.82 -20.52
CA SER A 197 -4.27 -5.29 -20.09
C SER A 197 -5.41 -6.28 -20.36
N SER A 198 -5.35 -7.01 -21.48
CA SER A 198 -6.34 -8.03 -21.84
C SER A 198 -6.29 -9.22 -20.88
N ILE A 199 -5.09 -9.66 -20.49
CA ILE A 199 -4.88 -10.71 -19.48
C ILE A 199 -5.42 -10.26 -18.12
N ALA A 200 -5.06 -9.06 -17.65
CA ALA A 200 -5.53 -8.55 -16.37
C ALA A 200 -7.06 -8.42 -16.30
N ASN A 201 -7.69 -7.88 -17.36
CA ASN A 201 -9.15 -7.80 -17.43
C ASN A 201 -9.79 -9.20 -17.47
N TYR A 202 -9.27 -10.12 -18.28
CA TYR A 202 -9.77 -11.48 -18.35
C TYR A 202 -9.69 -12.20 -17.01
N LEU A 203 -8.53 -12.19 -16.35
CA LEU A 203 -8.35 -12.88 -15.07
C LEU A 203 -9.25 -12.28 -13.99
N TRP A 204 -9.17 -10.96 -13.78
CA TRP A 204 -9.73 -10.34 -12.59
C TRP A 204 -11.16 -9.85 -12.72
N LYS A 205 -11.69 -9.70 -13.95
CA LYS A 205 -13.08 -9.27 -14.17
C LYS A 205 -13.98 -10.36 -14.74
N GLU A 206 -13.42 -11.46 -15.23
CA GLU A 206 -14.20 -12.54 -15.84
C GLU A 206 -13.88 -13.91 -15.22
N ALA A 207 -12.63 -14.37 -15.28
CA ALA A 207 -12.27 -15.73 -14.91
C ALA A 207 -12.37 -15.96 -13.39
N CYS A 208 -11.67 -15.17 -12.57
CA CYS A 208 -11.69 -15.30 -11.11
C CYS A 208 -13.09 -15.06 -10.53
N PRO A 209 -13.85 -14.00 -10.90
CA PRO A 209 -15.25 -13.85 -10.49
C PRO A 209 -16.15 -15.00 -10.97
N GLY A 210 -15.82 -15.60 -12.13
CA GLY A 210 -16.49 -16.78 -12.67
C GLY A 210 -16.06 -18.11 -12.05
N GLY A 211 -15.25 -18.10 -10.98
CA GLY A 211 -14.85 -19.31 -10.26
C GLY A 211 -13.59 -19.99 -10.79
N ALA A 212 -12.72 -19.28 -11.51
CA ALA A 212 -11.43 -19.83 -11.94
C ALA A 212 -10.53 -20.20 -10.75
N GLU A 213 -9.86 -21.34 -10.87
CA GLU A 213 -8.80 -21.76 -9.94
C GLU A 213 -7.46 -21.09 -10.30
N PRO A 214 -6.49 -21.03 -9.36
CA PRO A 214 -5.15 -20.50 -9.62
C PRO A 214 -4.46 -21.04 -10.88
N THR A 215 -4.76 -22.27 -11.28
CA THR A 215 -4.23 -22.91 -12.50
C THR A 215 -4.58 -22.14 -13.77
N GLU A 216 -5.69 -21.41 -13.79
CA GLU A 216 -6.07 -20.58 -14.95
C GLU A 216 -5.15 -19.38 -15.11
N ALA A 217 -4.78 -18.70 -14.02
CA ALA A 217 -3.79 -17.63 -14.06
C ALA A 217 -2.40 -18.18 -14.43
N LEU A 218 -1.98 -19.29 -13.82
CA LEU A 218 -0.67 -19.90 -14.07
C LEU A 218 -0.48 -20.37 -15.52
N ARG A 219 -1.57 -20.68 -16.23
CA ARG A 219 -1.53 -21.01 -17.67
C ARG A 219 -1.11 -19.81 -18.54
N LEU A 220 -1.44 -18.59 -18.12
CA LEU A 220 -1.10 -17.35 -18.81
C LEU A 220 0.26 -16.78 -18.40
N PHE A 221 0.93 -17.40 -17.42
CA PHE A 221 2.21 -16.92 -16.91
C PHE A 221 3.36 -17.63 -17.62
N ALA A 222 4.48 -16.94 -17.81
CA ALA A 222 5.71 -17.50 -18.35
C ALA A 222 6.33 -18.49 -17.35
N ASP A 223 7.15 -19.43 -17.82
CA ASP A 223 7.82 -20.41 -16.94
C ASP A 223 8.87 -19.75 -16.03
N ASP A 224 9.50 -18.69 -16.49
CA ASP A 224 10.54 -17.92 -15.81
C ASP A 224 10.01 -16.65 -15.12
N ILE A 225 8.69 -16.56 -14.89
CA ILE A 225 8.04 -15.40 -14.28
C ILE A 225 8.76 -14.89 -13.02
N LEU A 226 8.93 -13.57 -12.95
CA LEU A 226 9.38 -12.85 -11.76
C LEU A 226 8.21 -12.15 -11.08
N TYR A 227 7.84 -12.60 -9.88
CA TYR A 227 6.73 -12.03 -9.11
C TYR A 227 7.26 -11.29 -7.87
N GLU A 228 7.13 -9.97 -7.85
CA GLU A 228 7.46 -9.10 -6.73
C GLU A 228 6.21 -8.73 -5.92
N ASP A 229 5.94 -9.45 -4.84
CA ASP A 229 4.98 -9.00 -3.83
C ASP A 229 5.73 -8.23 -2.74
N PHE A 230 5.37 -6.96 -2.52
CA PHE A 230 6.05 -6.10 -1.54
C PHE A 230 5.72 -6.40 -0.08
N ASN A 231 4.86 -7.37 0.20
CA ASN A 231 4.82 -8.03 1.51
C ASN A 231 6.06 -8.87 1.78
N TYR A 232 6.82 -9.29 0.76
CA TYR A 232 7.97 -10.19 0.89
C TYR A 232 9.29 -9.50 0.52
N GLN A 233 10.38 -9.86 1.20
CA GLN A 233 11.69 -9.28 0.94
C GLN A 233 12.22 -9.66 -0.45
N ALA A 234 12.18 -10.94 -0.77
CA ALA A 234 12.64 -11.48 -2.04
C ALA A 234 11.45 -11.73 -2.98
N PRO A 235 11.65 -11.58 -4.31
CA PRO A 235 10.65 -12.00 -5.29
C PRO A 235 10.52 -13.52 -5.35
N PHE A 236 9.37 -13.99 -5.84
CA PHE A 236 9.18 -15.37 -6.28
C PHE A 236 9.66 -15.50 -7.72
N VAL A 237 10.53 -16.49 -7.98
CA VAL A 237 11.16 -16.69 -9.29
C VAL A 237 10.74 -18.04 -9.86
N GLY A 238 10.20 -18.00 -11.07
CA GLY A 238 9.73 -19.16 -11.80
C GLY A 238 8.32 -19.61 -11.40
N LYS A 239 7.64 -20.23 -12.36
CA LYS A 239 6.24 -20.69 -12.22
C LYS A 239 6.00 -21.60 -10.99
N PRO A 240 6.91 -22.51 -10.58
CA PRO A 240 6.69 -23.31 -9.36
C PRO A 240 6.60 -22.47 -8.08
N ALA A 241 7.45 -21.46 -7.92
CA ALA A 241 7.43 -20.59 -6.74
C ALA A 241 6.16 -19.72 -6.72
N VAL A 242 5.78 -19.18 -7.88
CA VAL A 242 4.54 -18.40 -8.03
C VAL A 242 3.31 -19.26 -7.80
N ALA A 243 3.29 -20.51 -8.28
CA ALA A 243 2.19 -21.43 -8.04
C ALA A 243 1.98 -21.70 -6.54
N ALA A 244 3.06 -21.99 -5.81
CA ALA A 244 3.00 -22.18 -4.37
C ALA A 244 2.45 -20.94 -3.64
N PHE A 245 2.88 -19.74 -4.05
CA PHE A 245 2.41 -18.48 -3.52
C PHE A 245 0.91 -18.26 -3.81
N VAL A 246 0.48 -18.27 -5.08
CA VAL A 246 -0.91 -17.98 -5.46
C VAL A 246 -1.88 -19.00 -4.84
N THR A 247 -1.50 -20.28 -4.77
CA THR A 247 -2.32 -21.30 -4.10
C THR A 247 -2.45 -21.05 -2.58
N ALA A 248 -1.42 -20.53 -1.92
CA ALA A 248 -1.49 -20.20 -0.49
C ALA A 248 -2.47 -19.05 -0.19
N PHE A 249 -2.70 -18.17 -1.17
CA PHE A 249 -3.60 -17.02 -1.10
C PHE A 249 -5.02 -17.30 -1.63
N ASP A 250 -5.32 -18.52 -2.11
CA ASP A 250 -6.69 -18.97 -2.41
C ASP A 250 -7.45 -19.29 -1.09
N ILE A 251 -7.76 -18.23 -0.33
CA ILE A 251 -8.36 -18.32 1.00
C ILE A 251 -9.88 -18.09 0.88
N PRO A 252 -10.74 -18.98 1.43
CA PRO A 252 -12.19 -18.77 1.49
C PRO A 252 -12.56 -17.42 2.13
N GLY A 253 -13.54 -16.73 1.58
CA GLY A 253 -13.99 -15.43 2.08
C GLY A 253 -13.13 -14.23 1.65
N LEU A 254 -12.06 -14.45 0.87
CA LEU A 254 -11.33 -13.38 0.19
C LEU A 254 -11.76 -13.29 -1.27
N GLU A 255 -12.02 -12.06 -1.72
CA GLU A 255 -12.27 -11.76 -3.12
C GLU A 255 -11.34 -10.63 -3.57
N PHE A 256 -10.55 -10.88 -4.61
CA PHE A 256 -9.72 -9.86 -5.24
C PHE A 256 -10.55 -9.14 -6.30
N VAL A 257 -10.70 -7.82 -6.16
CA VAL A 257 -11.51 -6.98 -7.04
C VAL A 257 -10.61 -5.96 -7.73
N ALA A 258 -10.40 -6.15 -9.03
CA ALA A 258 -9.76 -5.14 -9.88
C ALA A 258 -10.71 -3.95 -10.09
N LEU A 259 -10.25 -2.75 -9.75
CA LEU A 259 -11.03 -1.51 -9.81
C LEU A 259 -10.83 -0.79 -11.15
N LYS A 260 -9.57 -0.45 -11.47
CA LYS A 260 -9.16 0.23 -12.70
C LYS A 260 -7.99 -0.53 -13.31
N VAL A 261 -8.06 -0.80 -14.62
CA VAL A 261 -6.99 -1.49 -15.37
C VAL A 261 -6.59 -0.56 -16.51
N SER A 262 -5.31 -0.24 -16.62
CA SER A 262 -4.82 0.63 -17.68
C SER A 262 -4.87 -0.08 -19.03
N GLU A 263 -4.80 0.71 -20.09
CA GLU A 263 -4.38 0.24 -21.40
C GLU A 263 -2.95 -0.32 -21.34
N GLY A 264 -2.57 -1.04 -22.40
CA GLY A 264 -1.21 -1.53 -22.63
C GLY A 264 -1.19 -2.96 -23.17
N GLU A 265 -0.38 -3.16 -24.21
CA GLU A 265 -0.17 -4.46 -24.84
C GLU A 265 1.01 -5.17 -24.18
N ALA A 266 2.15 -4.49 -24.06
CA ALA A 266 3.35 -5.07 -23.45
C ALA A 266 3.31 -5.05 -21.91
N ALA A 267 2.69 -4.03 -21.31
CA ALA A 267 2.56 -3.94 -19.86
C ALA A 267 1.34 -3.11 -19.44
N CYS A 268 0.76 -3.43 -18.30
CA CYS A 268 -0.36 -2.67 -17.74
C CYS A 268 -0.19 -2.47 -16.23
N CYS A 269 -0.83 -1.42 -15.71
CA CYS A 269 -0.97 -1.18 -14.29
C CYS A 269 -2.44 -1.21 -13.91
N PHE A 270 -2.76 -1.75 -12.75
CA PHE A 270 -4.14 -1.76 -12.27
C PHE A 270 -4.21 -1.59 -10.77
N THR A 271 -5.35 -1.06 -10.32
CA THR A 271 -5.65 -0.82 -8.91
C THR A 271 -6.67 -1.86 -8.44
N TRP A 272 -6.57 -2.26 -7.18
CA TRP A 272 -7.40 -3.33 -6.65
C TRP A 272 -7.75 -3.10 -5.19
N LYS A 273 -8.78 -3.84 -4.76
CA LYS A 273 -9.09 -4.06 -3.35
C LYS A 273 -9.32 -5.55 -3.10
N VAL A 274 -9.07 -5.99 -1.88
CA VAL A 274 -9.47 -7.30 -1.39
C VAL A 274 -10.72 -7.09 -0.54
N VAL A 275 -11.79 -7.80 -0.87
CA VAL A 275 -12.99 -7.89 -0.05
C VAL A 275 -12.84 -9.09 0.87
N VAL A 276 -12.99 -8.87 2.18
CA VAL A 276 -12.85 -9.88 3.23
C VAL A 276 -14.22 -10.10 3.86
N ASN A 277 -14.80 -11.29 3.69
CA ASN A 277 -16.13 -11.63 4.18
C ASN A 277 -17.22 -10.60 3.78
N GLY A 278 -17.15 -10.11 2.55
CA GLY A 278 -18.10 -9.11 2.02
C GLY A 278 -17.85 -7.66 2.48
N GLN A 279 -16.79 -7.40 3.24
CA GLN A 279 -16.39 -6.05 3.66
C GLN A 279 -15.14 -5.59 2.91
N ASP A 280 -15.03 -4.29 2.67
CA ASP A 280 -13.86 -3.70 2.05
C ASP A 280 -12.62 -3.90 2.94
N GLY A 281 -11.59 -4.51 2.38
CA GLY A 281 -10.32 -4.79 3.03
C GLY A 281 -9.15 -4.06 2.38
N PRO A 282 -7.94 -4.65 2.40
CA PRO A 282 -6.73 -4.04 1.87
C PRO A 282 -6.87 -3.60 0.40
N GLN A 283 -6.23 -2.50 0.06
CA GLN A 283 -6.18 -1.97 -1.31
C GLN A 283 -4.75 -2.02 -1.81
N GLY A 284 -4.55 -1.84 -3.11
CA GLY A 284 -3.20 -1.77 -3.66
C GLY A 284 -3.16 -1.55 -5.16
N LEU A 285 -1.97 -1.75 -5.70
CA LEU A 285 -1.68 -1.67 -7.12
C LEU A 285 -0.89 -2.87 -7.58
N SER A 286 -1.12 -3.25 -8.83
CA SER A 286 -0.39 -4.29 -9.53
C SER A 286 0.18 -3.73 -10.83
N PHE A 287 1.33 -4.25 -11.24
CA PHE A 287 1.93 -4.00 -12.54
C PHE A 287 2.25 -5.32 -13.21
N TYR A 288 1.74 -5.54 -14.41
CA TYR A 288 1.98 -6.74 -15.19
C TYR A 288 2.77 -6.39 -16.43
N GLN A 289 3.69 -7.27 -16.81
CA GLN A 289 4.35 -7.23 -18.11
C GLN A 289 4.34 -8.62 -18.74
N VAL A 290 4.15 -8.65 -20.05
CA VAL A 290 4.22 -9.87 -20.85
C VAL A 290 5.55 -9.97 -21.61
N ASP A 291 5.94 -11.20 -21.94
CA ASP A 291 7.04 -11.50 -22.85
C ASP A 291 6.61 -11.42 -24.33
N ALA A 292 7.49 -11.82 -25.25
CA ALA A 292 7.23 -11.78 -26.69
C ALA A 292 6.15 -12.79 -27.12
N GLU A 293 5.93 -13.83 -26.32
CA GLU A 293 4.93 -14.87 -26.50
C GLU A 293 3.56 -14.47 -25.94
N GLY A 294 3.47 -13.32 -25.27
CA GLY A 294 2.25 -12.82 -24.65
C GLY A 294 1.92 -13.50 -23.33
N GLN A 295 2.91 -14.10 -22.66
CA GLN A 295 2.76 -14.67 -21.33
C GLN A 295 3.23 -13.68 -20.27
N VAL A 296 2.57 -13.63 -19.12
CA VAL A 296 2.98 -12.73 -18.02
C VAL A 296 4.34 -13.19 -17.48
N CYS A 297 5.37 -12.37 -17.71
CA CYS A 297 6.75 -12.65 -17.30
C CYS A 297 7.18 -11.83 -16.07
N PHE A 298 6.44 -10.77 -15.73
CA PHE A 298 6.69 -9.98 -14.53
C PHE A 298 5.40 -9.50 -13.89
N VAL A 299 5.36 -9.58 -12.56
CA VAL A 299 4.31 -9.01 -11.72
C VAL A 299 4.96 -8.21 -10.59
N ARG A 300 4.45 -7.01 -10.30
CA ARG A 300 4.71 -6.30 -9.04
C ARG A 300 3.40 -5.96 -8.34
N ASP A 301 3.23 -6.43 -7.11
CA ASP A 301 2.11 -6.11 -6.23
C ASP A 301 2.55 -5.26 -5.06
N ILE A 302 1.85 -4.14 -4.84
CA ILE A 302 2.09 -3.24 -3.72
C ILE A 302 0.79 -3.09 -2.93
N PRO A 303 0.75 -3.60 -1.68
CA PRO A 303 -0.34 -3.31 -0.78
C PRO A 303 -0.24 -1.87 -0.29
N ALA A 304 -1.39 -1.22 -0.16
CA ALA A 304 -1.51 0.03 0.58
C ALA A 304 -1.16 -0.20 2.06
N PRO A 305 -0.63 0.83 2.73
CA PRO A 305 -0.62 0.85 4.19
C PRO A 305 -2.03 0.60 4.73
N SER A 306 -2.13 -0.29 5.72
CA SER A 306 -3.37 -0.52 6.47
C SER A 306 -3.12 -0.13 7.93
N PRO A 307 -3.83 0.86 8.47
CA PRO A 307 -4.85 1.69 7.81
C PRO A 307 -4.21 2.67 6.81
N ARG A 308 -5.03 3.21 5.90
CA ARG A 308 -4.59 4.15 4.88
C ARG A 308 -3.84 5.35 5.49
N GLY A 309 -2.76 5.78 4.83
CA GLY A 309 -1.96 6.92 5.29
C GLY A 309 -1.08 6.65 6.52
N PHE A 310 -1.09 5.42 7.05
CA PHE A 310 -0.38 5.07 8.27
C PHE A 310 1.00 4.48 7.95
N ARG A 311 2.03 5.35 7.90
CA ARG A 311 3.42 4.96 7.60
C ARG A 311 4.42 5.55 8.59
N PRO A 312 4.39 5.18 9.88
CA PRO A 312 5.31 5.72 10.89
C PRO A 312 6.78 5.43 10.54
N LEU A 313 7.08 4.21 10.08
CA LEU A 313 8.43 3.85 9.62
C LEU A 313 8.82 4.57 8.33
N GLY A 314 7.89 4.80 7.42
CA GLY A 314 8.12 5.61 6.21
C GLY A 314 8.44 7.07 6.56
N ALA A 315 7.71 7.66 7.51
CA ALA A 315 7.97 9.01 7.99
C ALA A 315 9.32 9.12 8.72
N LEU A 316 9.72 8.09 9.47
CA LEU A 316 11.05 8.01 10.06
C LEU A 316 12.14 7.88 8.98
N ALA A 317 11.94 7.01 7.99
CA ALA A 317 12.88 6.80 6.90
C ALA A 317 13.11 8.10 6.11
N ALA A 318 12.05 8.85 5.82
CA ALA A 318 12.14 10.16 5.16
C ALA A 318 12.90 11.21 5.97
N ARG A 319 12.98 11.08 7.30
CA ARG A 319 13.78 11.96 8.17
C ARG A 319 15.24 11.51 8.26
N VAL A 320 15.47 10.19 8.35
CA VAL A 320 16.80 9.60 8.51
C VAL A 320 17.60 9.66 7.22
N ASP A 321 16.96 9.32 6.10
CA ASP A 321 17.54 9.38 4.76
C ASP A 321 16.52 10.05 3.83
N PRO A 322 16.51 11.40 3.73
CA PRO A 322 15.55 12.11 2.89
C PRO A 322 15.65 11.76 1.40
N ALA A 323 16.84 11.33 0.93
CA ALA A 323 17.08 11.04 -0.48
C ALA A 323 16.56 9.64 -0.86
N LEU A 324 16.92 8.61 -0.10
CA LEU A 324 16.56 7.22 -0.39
C LEU A 324 15.30 6.76 0.35
N GLN A 325 14.95 7.39 1.47
CA GLN A 325 13.85 7.01 2.36
C GLN A 325 13.90 5.55 2.80
N LEU A 326 15.09 5.10 3.21
CA LEU A 326 15.32 3.76 3.74
C LEU A 326 15.71 3.80 5.22
N LEU A 327 15.38 2.72 5.93
CA LEU A 327 15.94 2.40 7.24
C LEU A 327 17.07 1.37 7.09
N GLY A 328 18.11 1.70 6.32
CA GLY A 328 19.29 0.85 6.14
C GLY A 328 20.54 1.61 5.70
N GLY A 329 21.72 1.24 6.21
CA GLY A 329 23.03 1.85 5.90
C GLY A 329 23.86 2.20 7.15
N PRO A 330 25.10 2.73 7.01
CA PRO A 330 25.97 3.11 8.14
C PRO A 330 25.35 4.13 9.11
N ALA A 331 24.24 4.78 8.73
CA ALA A 331 23.42 5.61 9.61
C ALA A 331 22.72 4.77 10.70
N LEU A 332 22.19 3.59 10.35
CA LEU A 332 21.67 2.63 11.33
C LEU A 332 22.79 1.89 12.04
N THR A 333 23.94 1.64 11.42
CA THR A 333 25.08 1.02 12.11
C THR A 333 25.66 1.95 13.19
N ARG A 334 25.69 3.28 12.96
CA ARG A 334 26.01 4.27 14.00
C ARG A 334 24.92 4.42 15.05
N ALA A 335 23.65 4.29 14.66
CA ALA A 335 22.52 4.31 15.60
C ALA A 335 22.36 2.99 16.39
N ALA A 336 22.77 1.84 15.84
CA ALA A 336 22.62 0.53 16.45
C ALA A 336 23.84 0.16 17.32
N LEU A 337 25.05 0.59 16.95
CA LEU A 337 26.27 0.27 17.70
C LEU A 337 26.56 1.20 18.89
N GLY A 338 25.75 2.23 19.12
CA GLY A 338 25.83 3.03 20.35
C GLY A 338 24.48 3.35 21.00
N VAL A 339 23.36 3.03 20.35
CA VAL A 339 22.08 3.72 20.55
C VAL A 339 20.89 2.76 20.25
N GLY A 340 20.97 1.50 20.66
CA GLY A 340 19.80 0.58 20.60
C GLY A 340 18.54 1.13 21.29
N SER A 341 18.72 2.06 22.24
CA SER A 341 17.64 2.75 22.97
C SER A 341 17.24 4.13 22.40
N ALA A 342 18.15 4.91 21.80
CA ALA A 342 17.81 6.30 21.41
C ALA A 342 17.20 6.43 20.01
N ALA A 343 17.47 5.53 19.06
CA ALA A 343 16.74 5.51 17.77
C ALA A 343 15.27 5.10 17.96
N MET A 344 15.01 4.08 18.76
CA MET A 344 13.64 3.73 19.23
C MET A 344 13.04 4.83 20.10
N GLY A 345 13.85 5.51 20.91
CA GLY A 345 13.45 6.68 21.71
C GLY A 345 12.88 7.82 20.86
N LEU A 346 13.45 8.08 19.67
CA LEU A 346 12.91 9.07 18.71
C LEU A 346 11.59 8.63 18.09
N ALA A 347 11.34 7.32 17.98
CA ALA A 347 10.10 6.76 17.44
C ALA A 347 9.00 6.54 18.50
N LYS A 348 9.33 6.56 19.80
CA LYS A 348 8.37 6.37 20.91
C LYS A 348 7.10 7.23 20.79
N PRO A 349 7.16 8.54 20.47
CA PRO A 349 5.94 9.34 20.33
C PRO A 349 5.02 8.85 19.20
N ALA A 350 5.59 8.33 18.12
CA ALA A 350 4.83 7.80 17.00
C ALA A 350 4.14 6.48 17.36
N PHE A 351 4.85 5.54 18.00
CA PHE A 351 4.27 4.28 18.49
C PHE A 351 3.27 4.49 19.64
N ALA A 352 3.43 5.56 20.41
CA ALA A 352 2.47 5.95 21.45
C ALA A 352 1.17 6.50 20.83
N ALA A 353 1.30 7.40 19.85
CA ALA A 353 0.16 7.92 19.12
C ALA A 353 -0.58 6.81 18.36
N GLU A 354 0.15 5.88 17.77
CA GLU A 354 -0.40 4.69 17.10
C GLU A 354 -1.18 3.80 18.06
N ALA A 355 -0.63 3.44 19.22
CA ALA A 355 -1.33 2.56 20.16
C ALA A 355 -2.65 3.16 20.64
N ARG A 356 -2.66 4.48 20.94
CA ARG A 356 -3.88 5.22 21.30
C ARG A 356 -4.89 5.21 20.16
N TRP A 357 -4.45 5.57 18.97
CA TRP A 357 -5.30 5.61 17.78
C TRP A 357 -5.88 4.24 17.42
N GLN A 358 -5.08 3.16 17.52
CA GLN A 358 -5.53 1.79 17.29
C GLN A 358 -6.61 1.39 18.30
N SER A 359 -6.42 1.72 19.58
CA SER A 359 -7.46 1.50 20.59
C SER A 359 -8.71 2.32 20.30
N GLU A 360 -8.60 3.60 19.98
CA GLU A 360 -9.74 4.48 19.68
C GLU A 360 -10.53 4.03 18.44
N THR A 361 -9.87 3.38 17.48
CA THR A 361 -10.47 2.97 16.21
C THR A 361 -11.05 1.56 16.27
N LEU A 362 -10.38 0.63 16.97
CA LEU A 362 -10.70 -0.80 16.94
C LEU A 362 -11.45 -1.27 18.18
N ALA A 363 -11.36 -0.58 19.31
CA ALA A 363 -11.97 -0.98 20.57
C ALA A 363 -13.23 -0.16 20.87
N ASP A 364 -14.25 -0.81 21.42
CA ASP A 364 -15.38 -0.14 22.05
C ASP A 364 -15.15 0.05 23.56
N ASP A 365 -16.10 0.72 24.24
CA ASP A 365 -16.01 1.00 25.67
C ASP A 365 -15.92 -0.29 26.53
N ALA A 366 -16.53 -1.39 26.05
CA ALA A 366 -16.51 -2.67 26.75
C ALA A 366 -15.12 -3.33 26.64
N ASP A 367 -14.49 -3.24 25.47
CA ASP A 367 -13.12 -3.70 25.25
C ASP A 367 -12.10 -2.90 26.07
N VAL A 368 -12.25 -1.58 26.14
CA VAL A 368 -11.38 -0.73 26.97
C VAL A 368 -11.53 -1.07 28.46
N THR A 369 -12.75 -1.28 28.92
CA THR A 369 -13.03 -1.66 30.31
C THR A 369 -12.43 -3.03 30.64
N ALA A 370 -12.68 -4.02 29.79
CA ALA A 370 -12.15 -5.37 29.97
C ALA A 370 -10.62 -5.40 29.93
N ALA A 371 -10.00 -4.68 28.99
CA ALA A 371 -8.55 -4.61 28.88
C ALA A 371 -7.90 -4.06 30.15
N ARG A 372 -8.51 -3.05 30.79
CA ARG A 372 -8.04 -2.47 32.06
C ARG A 372 -8.11 -3.46 33.22
N GLU A 373 -9.21 -4.17 33.33
CA GLU A 373 -9.46 -5.17 34.38
C GLU A 373 -8.52 -6.37 34.21
N GLU A 374 -8.43 -6.90 32.99
CA GLU A 374 -7.52 -8.00 32.66
C GLU A 374 -6.07 -7.61 32.93
N LEU A 375 -5.63 -6.43 32.48
CA LEU A 375 -4.25 -5.97 32.71
C LEU A 375 -3.94 -5.83 34.20
N ALA A 376 -4.88 -5.31 35.00
CA ALA A 376 -4.71 -5.21 36.45
C ALA A 376 -4.62 -6.60 37.13
N ALA A 377 -5.40 -7.58 36.67
CA ALA A 377 -5.35 -8.94 37.21
C ALA A 377 -4.12 -9.74 36.76
N GLU A 378 -3.66 -9.51 35.53
CA GLU A 378 -2.57 -10.27 34.91
C GLU A 378 -1.19 -9.87 35.43
N ILE A 379 -0.92 -8.56 35.62
CA ILE A 379 0.39 -8.04 36.03
C ILE A 379 0.89 -8.65 37.35
N ASP A 380 -0.03 -8.95 38.27
CA ASP A 380 0.27 -9.52 39.58
C ASP A 380 0.05 -11.04 39.65
N SER A 381 -0.25 -11.69 38.52
CA SER A 381 -0.63 -13.11 38.49
C SER A 381 0.55 -14.08 38.60
N ALA A 382 1.78 -13.60 38.44
CA ALA A 382 3.01 -14.37 38.57
C ALA A 382 4.18 -13.46 38.99
N PRO A 383 5.27 -14.01 39.58
CA PRO A 383 6.51 -13.28 39.86
C PRO A 383 7.04 -12.48 38.67
N VAL A 384 6.92 -13.07 37.48
CA VAL A 384 7.31 -12.47 36.21
C VAL A 384 6.18 -12.65 35.21
N VAL A 385 5.77 -11.55 34.56
CA VAL A 385 4.75 -11.55 33.50
C VAL A 385 5.33 -10.88 32.27
N VAL A 386 5.17 -11.49 31.11
CA VAL A 386 5.68 -10.99 29.84
C VAL A 386 4.55 -10.88 28.84
N TYR A 387 4.28 -9.67 28.36
CA TYR A 387 3.42 -9.45 27.21
C TYR A 387 4.22 -9.59 25.92
N THR A 388 3.71 -10.35 24.95
CA THR A 388 4.42 -10.68 23.71
C THR A 388 3.56 -10.49 22.47
N TYR A 389 4.23 -10.44 21.31
CA TYR A 389 3.62 -10.70 20.01
C TYR A 389 4.14 -12.02 19.44
N GLY A 390 3.25 -12.83 18.88
CA GLY A 390 3.58 -14.18 18.40
C GLY A 390 4.61 -14.20 17.26
N LEU A 391 4.67 -13.17 16.43
CA LEU A 391 5.58 -13.06 15.28
C LEU A 391 6.78 -12.13 15.54
N SER A 392 6.92 -11.62 16.76
CA SER A 392 7.98 -10.66 17.10
C SER A 392 9.29 -11.37 17.47
N PRO A 393 10.39 -11.14 16.73
CA PRO A 393 11.68 -11.73 17.06
C PRO A 393 12.21 -11.25 18.43
N PHE A 394 11.88 -10.01 18.82
CA PHE A 394 12.22 -9.48 20.14
C PHE A 394 11.46 -10.21 21.25
N SER A 395 10.22 -10.61 21.00
CA SER A 395 9.45 -11.39 21.97
C SER A 395 10.05 -12.79 22.13
N SER A 396 10.37 -13.47 21.02
CA SER A 396 11.07 -14.77 21.08
C SER A 396 12.39 -14.69 21.82
N GLU A 397 13.18 -13.64 21.59
CA GLU A 397 14.46 -13.44 22.25
C GLU A 397 14.32 -13.11 23.76
N ALA A 398 13.33 -12.31 24.16
CA ALA A 398 13.06 -12.06 25.57
C ALA A 398 12.63 -13.33 26.33
N LEU A 399 11.80 -14.16 25.72
CA LEU A 399 11.40 -15.45 26.29
C LEU A 399 12.61 -16.38 26.41
N ALA A 400 13.44 -16.50 25.37
CA ALA A 400 14.65 -17.31 25.41
C ALA A 400 15.66 -16.83 26.47
N LEU A 401 15.78 -15.51 26.68
CA LEU A 401 16.62 -14.95 27.73
C LEU A 401 16.09 -15.34 29.12
N LEU A 402 14.78 -15.22 29.37
CA LEU A 402 14.16 -15.67 30.62
C LEU A 402 14.31 -17.18 30.84
N ASP A 403 14.07 -17.99 29.81
CA ASP A 403 14.26 -19.44 29.84
C ASP A 403 15.70 -19.80 30.25
N SER A 404 16.69 -19.08 29.72
CA SER A 404 18.11 -19.31 30.03
C SER A 404 18.47 -19.06 31.50
N THR A 405 17.67 -18.27 32.23
CA THR A 405 17.88 -18.03 33.66
C THR A 405 17.35 -19.17 34.54
N GLY A 406 16.40 -19.97 34.02
CA GLY A 406 15.63 -20.95 34.77
C GLY A 406 14.47 -20.35 35.59
N ALA A 407 14.12 -19.09 35.37
CA ALA A 407 13.01 -18.44 36.07
C ALA A 407 11.65 -18.89 35.51
N THR A 408 10.67 -18.99 36.40
CA THR A 408 9.26 -19.18 36.05
C THR A 408 8.64 -17.82 35.71
N TYR A 409 7.89 -17.79 34.61
CA TYR A 409 7.18 -16.59 34.17
C TYR A 409 5.86 -16.96 33.49
N ARG A 410 4.95 -16.00 33.43
CA ARG A 410 3.72 -16.09 32.64
C ARG A 410 3.86 -15.28 31.35
N SER A 411 3.78 -15.93 30.20
CA SER A 411 3.69 -15.26 28.90
C SER A 411 2.24 -15.00 28.52
N ILE A 412 1.94 -13.78 28.08
CA ILE A 412 0.62 -13.35 27.62
C ILE A 412 0.79 -12.76 26.22
N GLU A 413 0.40 -13.54 25.22
CA GLU A 413 0.42 -13.08 23.82
C GLU A 413 -0.78 -12.17 23.56
N LEU A 414 -0.54 -10.91 23.18
CA LEU A 414 -1.62 -9.98 22.82
C LEU A 414 -2.18 -10.25 21.41
N GLY A 415 -1.36 -10.85 20.55
CA GLY A 415 -1.71 -11.19 19.18
C GLY A 415 -0.45 -11.43 18.34
N PRO A 416 -0.61 -11.67 17.03
CA PRO A 416 0.53 -12.01 16.17
C PRO A 416 1.52 -10.86 16.01
N GLU A 417 1.04 -9.60 15.90
CA GLU A 417 1.86 -8.38 15.86
C GLU A 417 1.03 -7.13 16.23
N TRP A 418 1.66 -5.98 16.50
CA TRP A 418 0.93 -4.76 16.95
C TRP A 418 -0.03 -4.20 15.90
N PHE A 419 0.25 -4.41 14.61
CA PHE A 419 -0.62 -4.01 13.51
C PHE A 419 -1.75 -5.03 13.22
N LEU A 420 -1.80 -6.13 13.98
CA LEU A 420 -2.73 -7.25 13.82
C LEU A 420 -3.65 -7.45 15.04
N LEU A 421 -3.71 -6.46 15.92
CA LEU A 421 -4.49 -6.54 17.15
C LEU A 421 -5.98 -6.31 16.89
N ASN A 422 -6.83 -7.06 17.60
CA ASN A 422 -8.26 -6.77 17.68
C ASN A 422 -8.52 -5.62 18.66
N GLY A 423 -9.78 -5.21 18.83
CA GLY A 423 -10.17 -4.12 19.75
C GLY A 423 -9.63 -4.30 21.15
N ARG A 424 -9.96 -5.43 21.80
CA ARG A 424 -9.48 -5.78 23.15
C ARG A 424 -7.96 -5.75 23.30
N ALA A 425 -7.21 -6.34 22.37
CA ALA A 425 -5.75 -6.37 22.45
C ALA A 425 -5.11 -5.00 22.16
N SER A 426 -5.72 -4.21 21.26
CA SER A 426 -5.33 -2.82 20.99
C SER A 426 -5.54 -1.95 22.22
N ALA A 427 -6.67 -2.11 22.91
CA ALA A 427 -6.97 -1.44 24.16
C ALA A 427 -5.97 -1.83 25.27
N LYS A 428 -5.61 -3.11 25.36
CA LYS A 428 -4.59 -3.56 26.34
C LYS A 428 -3.21 -2.99 26.04
N ARG A 429 -2.81 -2.88 24.77
CA ARG A 429 -1.58 -2.20 24.34
C ARG A 429 -1.59 -0.71 24.69
N ALA A 430 -2.71 -0.02 24.49
CA ALA A 430 -2.87 1.37 24.87
C ALA A 430 -2.82 1.57 26.39
N GLU A 431 -3.45 0.69 27.16
CA GLU A 431 -3.39 0.74 28.62
C GLU A 431 -1.97 0.48 29.16
N LEU A 432 -1.22 -0.46 28.57
CA LEU A 432 0.20 -0.64 28.87
C LEU A 432 1.00 0.65 28.66
N LEU A 433 0.75 1.36 27.55
CA LEU A 433 1.36 2.66 27.28
C LEU A 433 1.01 3.70 28.35
N GLU A 434 -0.26 3.82 28.73
CA GLU A 434 -0.68 4.80 29.74
C GLU A 434 -0.06 4.50 31.12
N ARG A 435 0.06 3.23 31.49
CA ARG A 435 0.63 2.84 32.80
C ARG A 435 2.14 2.93 32.88
N THR A 436 2.83 2.68 31.76
CA THR A 436 4.30 2.44 31.78
C THR A 436 5.09 3.39 30.89
N GLY A 437 4.43 4.13 30.01
CA GLY A 437 5.08 4.94 28.98
C GLY A 437 5.66 4.13 27.82
N GLN A 438 5.34 2.84 27.70
CA GLN A 438 5.81 1.97 26.62
C GLN A 438 4.66 1.17 25.99
N SER A 439 4.44 1.35 24.69
CA SER A 439 3.48 0.59 23.88
C SER A 439 4.09 -0.61 23.14
N SER A 440 5.42 -0.76 23.15
CA SER A 440 6.12 -1.84 22.44
C SER A 440 6.19 -3.12 23.26
N LEU A 441 6.04 -4.26 22.58
CA LEU A 441 6.29 -5.60 23.13
C LEU A 441 7.59 -6.19 22.56
N PRO A 442 8.29 -7.08 23.29
CA PRO A 442 7.91 -7.64 24.58
C PRO A 442 7.86 -6.59 25.70
N HIS A 443 6.98 -6.77 26.68
CA HIS A 443 6.89 -5.93 27.86
C HIS A 443 6.88 -6.79 29.11
N VAL A 444 7.86 -6.61 29.97
CA VAL A 444 8.15 -7.47 31.12
C VAL A 444 7.82 -6.74 32.42
N PHE A 445 7.08 -7.44 33.27
CA PHE A 445 6.80 -7.06 34.65
C PHE A 445 7.48 -8.05 35.59
N VAL A 446 8.07 -7.54 36.66
CA VAL A 446 8.62 -8.32 37.77
C VAL A 446 8.02 -7.80 39.06
N ASN A 447 7.33 -8.65 39.84
CA ASN A 447 6.55 -8.25 41.02
C ASN A 447 5.62 -7.06 40.75
N GLY A 448 4.88 -7.13 39.65
CA GLY A 448 3.94 -6.09 39.23
C GLY A 448 4.58 -4.78 38.72
N LYS A 449 5.92 -4.68 38.71
CA LYS A 449 6.64 -3.48 38.24
C LYS A 449 7.19 -3.70 36.85
N SER A 450 6.91 -2.76 35.95
CA SER A 450 7.49 -2.76 34.61
C SER A 450 9.00 -2.55 34.67
N ILE A 451 9.75 -3.43 34.00
CA ILE A 451 11.18 -3.23 33.73
C ILE A 451 11.43 -2.82 32.27
N GLY A 452 10.37 -2.67 31.47
CA GLY A 452 10.42 -2.38 30.04
C GLY A 452 10.35 -3.63 29.16
N GLY A 453 10.98 -3.59 27.99
CA GLY A 453 11.07 -4.71 27.06
C GLY A 453 12.46 -5.35 27.05
N LEU A 454 12.81 -5.99 25.93
CA LEU A 454 14.11 -6.62 25.76
C LEU A 454 15.25 -5.59 25.79
N TYR A 455 15.14 -4.55 24.95
CA TYR A 455 16.14 -3.48 24.77
C TYR A 455 15.61 -2.09 25.17
N SER A 456 14.36 -2.01 25.64
CA SER A 456 13.69 -0.78 26.05
C SER A 456 13.38 -0.79 27.54
N GLY A 457 13.35 0.37 28.18
CA GLY A 457 13.12 0.50 29.62
C GLY A 457 14.35 1.04 30.36
N THR A 458 14.22 1.16 31.67
CA THR A 458 15.31 1.55 32.58
C THR A 458 15.34 0.48 33.68
N PRO A 459 16.07 -0.64 33.52
CA PRO A 459 17.12 -0.90 32.52
C PRO A 459 16.69 -1.66 31.25
N GLY A 460 15.59 -2.43 31.27
CA GLY A 460 15.27 -3.42 30.24
C GLY A 460 15.95 -4.78 30.47
N LEU A 461 15.40 -5.85 29.89
CA LEU A 461 15.80 -7.22 30.21
C LEU A 461 17.26 -7.54 29.83
N ALA A 462 17.69 -7.15 28.63
CA ALA A 462 19.06 -7.40 28.16
C ALA A 462 20.10 -6.59 28.97
N ALA A 463 19.76 -5.37 29.37
CA ALA A 463 20.65 -4.54 30.18
C ALA A 463 20.84 -5.12 31.59
N LEU A 464 19.77 -5.57 32.23
CA LEU A 464 19.84 -6.26 33.53
C LEU A 464 20.71 -7.52 33.46
N GLN A 465 20.62 -8.29 32.36
CA GLN A 465 21.49 -9.46 32.17
C GLN A 465 22.95 -9.05 32.02
N GLN A 466 23.24 -8.01 31.24
CA GLN A 466 24.61 -7.50 31.04
C GLN A 466 25.23 -6.94 32.32
N GLN A 467 24.40 -6.33 33.17
CA GLN A 467 24.82 -5.80 34.48
C GLN A 467 24.99 -6.90 35.53
N GLY A 468 24.55 -8.14 35.24
CA GLY A 468 24.56 -9.25 36.19
C GLY A 468 23.45 -9.17 37.26
N GLU A 469 22.54 -8.20 37.15
CA GLU A 469 21.48 -7.91 38.14
C GLU A 469 20.19 -8.68 37.87
N LEU A 470 20.01 -9.24 36.66
CA LEU A 470 18.76 -9.92 36.27
C LEU A 470 18.43 -11.09 37.20
N ARG A 471 19.42 -11.92 37.53
CA ARG A 471 19.19 -13.12 38.35
C ARG A 471 18.75 -12.75 39.78
N ASP A 472 19.41 -11.76 40.38
CA ASP A 472 19.09 -11.31 41.74
C ASP A 472 17.67 -10.73 41.78
N LEU A 473 17.30 -9.91 40.78
CA LEU A 473 15.95 -9.37 40.65
C LEU A 473 14.88 -10.46 40.53
N LEU A 474 15.12 -11.49 39.71
CA LEU A 474 14.22 -12.64 39.55
C LEU A 474 14.13 -13.48 40.83
N GLN A 475 15.22 -13.57 41.59
CA GLN A 475 15.26 -14.30 42.86
C GLN A 475 14.50 -13.57 43.96
N GLU A 476 14.66 -12.26 44.07
CA GLU A 476 13.86 -11.42 44.96
C GLU A 476 12.36 -11.46 44.63
N ALA A 477 12.03 -11.65 43.35
CA ALA A 477 10.66 -11.86 42.91
C ALA A 477 10.08 -13.23 43.25
N GLY A 478 10.90 -14.19 43.68
CA GLY A 478 10.48 -15.57 43.89
C GLY A 478 10.19 -16.30 42.58
N ALA A 479 10.87 -15.92 41.49
CA ALA A 479 10.68 -16.55 40.18
C ALA A 479 11.38 -17.92 40.07
N PHE A 480 12.23 -18.31 41.03
CA PHE A 480 12.87 -19.62 41.08
C PHE A 480 12.13 -20.54 42.07
N SER A 481 11.85 -21.76 41.63
CA SER A 481 11.26 -22.84 42.43
C SER A 481 12.26 -23.47 43.39
#